data_AF-A0A2D6NH49-F1
#
_entry.id   AF-A0A2D6NH49-F1
#
_cell.length_a   1.000
_cell.length_b   1.000
_cell.length_c   1.000
_cell.angle_alpha   90.00
_cell.angle_beta   90.00
_cell.angle_gamma   90.00
#
_symmetry.space_group_name_H-M   'P 1'
#
loop_
_entity.id
_entity.type
_entity.pdbx_description
1 polymer ?
#
loop_
_entity_poly.entity_id
_entity_poly.type
_entity_poly.pdbx_seq_one_letter_code
_entity_poly.pdbx_strand_id
1 'polypeptide(L)'
;MRKLLILLLGLFFLSLAFAQETNLTDQEFSRQCLDSSVGIMSSLESEGFNILRINDTLVKAQTIYDSQYLVERQGRDGEYSFVIDSCEEIEVLYELAIKARDDLGVFVGFYEETRSSGMNTTSVDLIIVEIEKEINDERYEKADPLIEEAYEEFSRVQEEYGRLNKFYAATSRSFTLLLKEYGYYTLSVLVVLILIYLAYRVRIKKLIVRHKINNLRLRKKSLKALMEKTQKEYFQKGNISEADYQLRSKNFATLVRDIDRELPLLEEKLIKVDTHGIKNGKIEADFKKEERKQKKKSTKRKRSK
;
A
#
# COMPACT_ATOMS: atom_id res chain seq x y z
N MET A 1 -48.94 11.49 37.25
CA MET A 1 -48.75 12.53 36.20
C MET A 1 -48.62 13.95 36.75
N ARG A 2 -49.53 14.46 37.60
CA ARG A 2 -49.46 15.85 38.13
C ARG A 2 -48.13 16.24 38.83
N LYS A 3 -47.52 15.31 39.58
CA LYS A 3 -46.23 15.55 40.24
C LYS A 3 -45.02 15.58 39.29
N LEU A 4 -45.07 14.85 38.17
CA LEU A 4 -44.01 14.86 37.15
C LEU A 4 -43.99 16.19 36.38
N LEU A 5 -45.18 16.75 36.12
CA LEU A 5 -45.34 18.01 35.42
C LEU A 5 -44.83 19.20 36.25
N ILE A 6 -45.04 19.20 37.57
CA ILE A 6 -44.52 20.23 38.48
C ILE A 6 -42.99 20.17 38.56
N LEU A 7 -42.40 18.97 38.50
CA LEU A 7 -40.95 18.80 38.55
C LEU A 7 -40.27 19.25 37.25
N LEU A 8 -40.88 18.95 36.09
CA LEU A 8 -40.43 19.45 34.79
C LEU A 8 -40.55 20.99 34.66
N LEU A 9 -41.63 21.58 35.19
CA LEU A 9 -41.83 23.02 35.14
C LEU A 9 -40.83 23.76 36.07
N GLY A 10 -40.51 23.16 37.22
CA GLY A 10 -39.47 23.68 38.11
C GLY A 10 -38.07 23.61 37.50
N LEU A 11 -37.75 22.54 36.76
CA LEU A 11 -36.48 22.39 36.05
C LEU A 11 -36.33 23.40 34.91
N PHE A 12 -37.43 23.71 34.21
CA PHE A 12 -37.45 24.75 33.17
C PHE A 12 -37.21 26.15 33.75
N PHE A 13 -37.81 26.49 34.89
CA PHE A 13 -37.55 27.77 35.56
C PHE A 13 -36.15 27.87 36.16
N LEU A 14 -35.55 26.76 36.59
CA LEU A 14 -34.16 26.76 37.06
C LEU A 14 -33.18 27.05 35.92
N SER A 15 -33.45 26.56 34.70
CA SER A 15 -32.60 26.82 33.53
C SER A 15 -32.61 28.29 33.09
N LEU A 16 -33.72 29.01 33.31
CA LEU A 16 -33.84 30.44 32.99
C LEU A 16 -33.09 31.36 33.96
N ALA A 17 -32.80 30.90 35.18
CA ALA A 17 -32.12 31.71 36.19
C ALA A 17 -30.60 31.83 35.97
N PHE A 18 -30.00 30.97 35.13
CA PHE A 18 -28.57 31.00 34.81
C PHE A 18 -28.23 31.79 33.55
N ALA A 19 -29.22 32.28 32.80
CA ALA A 19 -29.00 33.18 31.67
C ALA A 19 -28.95 34.64 32.12
N GLN A 20 -28.16 34.97 33.14
CA GLN A 20 -27.76 36.36 33.34
C GLN A 20 -26.80 36.71 32.22
N GLU A 21 -27.29 37.46 31.22
CA GLU A 21 -26.44 38.15 30.25
C GLU A 21 -25.47 39.01 31.06
N THR A 22 -24.23 38.53 31.16
CA THR A 22 -23.14 39.35 31.65
C THR A 22 -22.92 40.39 30.55
N ASN A 23 -23.39 41.62 30.80
CA ASN A 23 -23.09 42.78 29.94
C ASN A 23 -21.60 43.15 30.13
N LEU A 24 -20.72 42.26 29.68
CA LEU A 24 -19.30 42.52 29.53
C LEU A 24 -19.12 43.39 28.29
N THR A 25 -18.24 44.37 28.40
CA THR A 25 -17.77 45.10 27.22
C THR A 25 -16.94 44.18 26.32
N ASP A 26 -16.92 44.42 25.01
CA ASP A 26 -16.12 43.63 24.05
C ASP A 26 -14.64 43.57 24.47
N GLN A 27 -14.12 44.64 25.07
CA GLN A 27 -12.78 44.71 25.63
C GLN A 27 -12.58 43.73 26.80
N GLU A 28 -13.49 43.69 27.77
CA GLU A 28 -13.42 42.80 28.92
C GLU A 28 -13.57 41.34 28.50
N PHE A 29 -14.51 41.07 27.59
CA PHE A 29 -14.70 39.75 27.01
C PHE A 29 -13.43 39.28 26.29
N SER A 30 -12.84 40.12 25.44
CA SER A 30 -11.60 39.79 24.71
C SER A 30 -10.42 39.54 25.63
N ARG A 31 -10.33 40.25 26.76
CA ARG A 31 -9.30 39.99 27.76
C ARG A 31 -9.49 38.62 28.42
N GLN A 32 -10.71 38.32 28.86
CA GLN A 32 -11.04 37.03 29.46
C GLN A 32 -10.77 35.87 28.48
N CYS A 33 -11.09 36.09 27.21
CA CYS A 33 -10.86 35.19 26.08
C CYS A 33 -9.35 34.87 25.89
N LEU A 34 -8.50 35.89 25.90
CA LEU A 34 -7.04 35.72 25.84
C LEU A 34 -6.49 34.97 27.05
N ASP A 35 -6.95 35.33 28.26
CA ASP A 35 -6.54 34.64 29.50
C ASP A 35 -6.94 33.15 29.47
N SER A 36 -8.13 32.82 28.94
CA SER A 36 -8.57 31.44 28.72
C SER A 36 -7.70 30.71 27.70
N SER A 37 -7.35 31.37 26.59
CA SER A 37 -6.51 30.82 25.53
C SER A 37 -5.09 30.47 26.03
N VAL A 38 -4.53 31.27 26.95
CA VAL A 38 -3.26 30.95 27.63
C VAL A 38 -3.39 29.67 28.46
N GLY A 39 -4.53 29.48 29.14
CA GLY A 39 -4.84 28.26 29.87
C GLY A 39 -4.91 27.04 28.96
N ILE A 40 -5.60 27.15 27.82
CA ILE A 40 -5.70 26.11 26.79
C ILE A 40 -4.32 25.71 26.28
N MET A 41 -3.50 26.68 25.89
CA MET A 41 -2.13 26.44 25.40
C MET A 41 -1.28 25.71 26.46
N SER A 42 -1.37 26.13 27.72
CA SER A 42 -0.65 25.49 28.83
C SER A 42 -1.12 24.06 29.07
N SER A 43 -2.42 23.78 28.90
CA SER A 43 -2.99 22.43 29.01
C SER A 43 -2.42 21.53 27.91
N LEU A 44 -2.45 21.99 26.66
CA LEU A 44 -1.92 21.23 25.51
C LEU A 44 -0.42 20.95 25.65
N GLU A 45 0.36 21.94 26.10
CA GLU A 45 1.79 21.77 26.37
C GLU A 45 2.03 20.71 27.46
N SER A 46 1.25 20.75 28.55
CA SER A 46 1.37 19.78 29.66
C SER A 46 1.02 18.35 29.23
N GLU A 47 0.19 18.24 28.20
CA GLU A 47 -0.25 16.99 27.58
C GLU A 47 0.69 16.50 26.46
N GLY A 48 1.74 17.26 26.15
CA GLY A 48 2.77 16.91 25.19
C GLY A 48 2.41 17.20 23.73
N PHE A 49 1.39 18.01 23.47
CA PHE A 49 1.08 18.47 22.11
C PHE A 49 2.09 19.52 21.63
N ASN A 50 2.24 19.60 20.31
CA ASN A 50 2.86 20.75 19.68
C ASN A 50 1.90 21.96 19.76
N ILE A 51 2.43 23.13 20.06
CA ILE A 51 1.66 24.35 20.32
C ILE A 51 2.09 25.53 19.44
N LEU A 52 2.84 25.28 18.36
CA LEU A 52 3.41 26.33 17.51
C LEU A 52 2.30 27.17 16.86
N ARG A 53 1.28 26.54 16.26
CA ARG A 53 0.17 27.25 15.61
C ARG A 53 -0.66 28.02 16.62
N ILE A 54 -0.97 27.40 17.76
CA ILE A 54 -1.76 28.04 18.83
C ILE A 54 -1.02 29.25 19.40
N ASN A 55 0.28 29.11 19.67
CA ASN A 55 1.11 30.20 20.15
C ASN A 55 1.19 31.36 19.14
N ASP A 56 1.36 31.07 17.86
CA ASP A 56 1.38 32.09 16.80
C ASP A 56 0.04 32.85 16.71
N THR A 57 -1.09 32.12 16.77
CA THR A 57 -2.43 32.71 16.79
C THR A 57 -2.64 33.57 18.04
N LEU A 58 -2.22 33.09 19.21
CA LEU A 58 -2.35 33.81 20.48
C LEU A 58 -1.53 35.11 20.49
N VAL A 59 -0.26 35.06 20.06
CA VAL A 59 0.61 36.24 19.98
C VAL A 59 0.03 37.27 19.02
N LYS A 60 -0.52 36.83 17.89
CA LYS A 60 -1.19 37.71 16.93
C LYS A 60 -2.44 38.37 17.54
N ALA A 61 -3.29 37.60 18.22
CA ALA A 61 -4.49 38.09 18.88
C ALA A 61 -4.15 39.11 19.96
N GLN A 62 -3.13 38.84 20.78
CA GLN A 62 -2.66 39.74 21.83
C GLN A 62 -2.11 41.06 21.27
N THR A 63 -1.33 41.00 20.19
CA THR A 63 -0.82 42.21 19.50
C THR A 63 -1.96 43.11 19.00
N ILE A 64 -3.04 42.50 18.50
CA ILE A 64 -4.22 43.22 18.01
C ILE A 64 -5.01 43.80 19.17
N TYR A 65 -5.20 43.04 20.25
CA TYR A 65 -5.83 43.53 21.48
C TYR A 65 -5.13 44.77 22.03
N ASP A 66 -3.80 44.71 22.18
CA ASP A 66 -3.00 45.82 22.70
C ASP A 66 -3.13 47.08 21.81
N SER A 67 -3.19 46.88 20.48
CA SER A 67 -3.36 47.96 19.52
C SER A 67 -4.74 48.62 19.63
N GLN A 68 -5.81 47.82 19.74
CA GLN A 68 -7.19 48.32 19.89
C GLN A 68 -7.41 49.02 21.23
N TYR A 69 -6.81 48.50 22.30
CA TYR A 69 -6.83 49.15 23.61
C TYR A 69 -6.21 50.55 23.57
N LEU A 70 -5.12 50.75 22.81
CA LEU A 70 -4.53 52.07 22.63
C LEU A 70 -5.43 53.03 21.84
N VAL A 71 -6.22 52.52 20.88
CA VAL A 71 -7.21 53.30 20.11
C VAL A 71 -8.34 53.79 21.02
N GLU A 72 -8.84 52.94 21.91
CA GLU A 72 -9.85 53.32 22.90
C GLU A 72 -9.37 54.41 23.86
N ARG A 73 -8.11 54.34 24.29
CA ARG A 73 -7.51 55.39 25.12
C ARG A 73 -7.39 56.75 24.42
N GLN A 74 -7.49 56.78 23.10
CA GLN A 74 -7.54 58.02 22.31
C GLN A 74 -8.98 58.54 22.11
N GLY A 75 -9.98 57.88 22.70
CA GLY A 75 -11.39 58.27 22.60
C GLY A 75 -12.05 57.86 21.28
N ARG A 76 -11.53 56.82 20.62
CA ARG A 76 -12.15 56.18 19.45
C ARG A 76 -12.64 54.79 19.85
N ASP A 77 -13.69 54.29 19.20
CA ASP A 77 -14.19 52.94 19.49
C ASP A 77 -13.17 51.88 19.00
N GLY A 78 -12.86 50.89 19.84
CA GLY A 78 -11.98 49.78 19.50
C GLY A 78 -12.74 48.62 18.84
N GLU A 79 -12.11 47.95 17.88
CA GLU A 79 -12.70 46.79 17.18
C GLU A 79 -12.02 45.49 17.63
N TYR A 80 -12.71 44.71 18.48
CA TYR A 80 -12.14 43.49 19.07
C TYR A 80 -12.59 42.17 18.42
N SER A 81 -13.42 42.22 17.37
CA SER A 81 -13.95 41.01 16.70
C SER A 81 -12.86 40.01 16.30
N PHE A 82 -11.75 40.50 15.75
CA PHE A 82 -10.63 39.62 15.34
C PHE A 82 -9.99 38.87 16.52
N VAL A 83 -9.93 39.49 17.71
CA VAL A 83 -9.38 38.85 18.92
C VAL A 83 -10.29 37.71 19.34
N ILE A 84 -11.60 37.94 19.31
CA ILE A 84 -12.63 36.95 19.63
C ILE A 84 -12.56 35.78 18.65
N ASP A 85 -12.57 36.04 17.35
CA ASP A 85 -12.45 35.02 16.30
C ASP A 85 -11.19 34.16 16.48
N SER A 86 -10.08 34.78 16.90
CA SER A 86 -8.81 34.08 17.13
C SER A 86 -8.86 33.16 18.36
N CYS A 87 -9.54 33.57 19.44
CA CYS A 87 -9.73 32.67 20.59
C CYS A 87 -10.65 31.49 20.24
N GLU A 88 -11.73 31.75 19.49
CA GLU A 88 -12.66 30.71 19.04
C GLU A 88 -11.90 29.68 18.18
N GLU A 89 -10.99 30.13 17.30
CA GLU A 89 -10.11 29.22 16.57
C GLU A 89 -9.24 28.38 17.51
N ILE A 90 -8.65 28.97 18.56
CA ILE A 90 -7.84 28.24 19.55
C ILE A 90 -8.68 27.19 20.30
N GLU A 91 -9.91 27.52 20.68
CA GLU A 91 -10.82 26.59 21.35
C GLU A 91 -11.20 25.41 20.43
N VAL A 92 -11.53 25.67 19.17
CA VAL A 92 -11.80 24.63 18.18
C VAL A 92 -10.57 23.74 17.95
N LEU A 93 -9.37 24.32 17.86
CA LEU A 93 -8.13 23.55 17.71
C LEU A 93 -7.85 22.66 18.92
N TYR A 94 -8.13 23.14 20.13
CA TYR A 94 -8.02 22.36 21.35
C TYR A 94 -8.97 21.16 21.33
N GLU A 95 -10.25 21.37 21.03
CA GLU A 95 -11.23 20.28 20.95
C GLU A 95 -10.82 19.23 19.92
N LEU A 96 -10.38 19.67 18.74
CA LEU A 96 -9.90 18.79 17.68
C LEU A 96 -8.64 18.02 18.09
N ALA A 97 -7.69 18.65 18.79
CA ALA A 97 -6.46 18.01 19.24
C ALA A 97 -6.75 16.88 20.25
N ILE A 98 -7.58 17.15 21.26
CA ILE A 98 -7.98 16.17 22.27
C ILE A 98 -8.74 15.02 21.62
N LYS A 99 -9.75 15.33 20.78
CA LYS A 99 -10.54 14.32 20.06
C LYS A 99 -9.64 13.43 19.20
N ALA A 100 -8.76 14.01 18.38
CA ALA A 100 -7.89 13.26 17.48
C ALA A 100 -6.95 12.31 18.23
N ARG A 101 -6.39 12.75 19.37
CA ARG A 101 -5.51 11.89 20.18
C ARG A 101 -6.29 10.76 20.86
N ASP A 102 -7.46 11.06 21.40
CA ASP A 102 -8.29 10.06 22.07
C ASP A 102 -8.79 9.01 21.07
N ASP A 103 -9.28 9.43 19.91
CA ASP A 103 -9.76 8.54 18.84
C ASP A 103 -8.62 7.68 18.27
N LEU A 104 -7.44 8.26 18.05
CA LEU A 104 -6.25 7.50 17.66
C LEU A 104 -5.88 6.47 18.74
N GLY A 105 -5.91 6.87 20.02
CA GLY A 105 -5.62 5.97 21.14
C GLY A 105 -6.58 4.77 21.21
N VAL A 106 -7.88 5.02 21.01
CA VAL A 106 -8.90 3.97 20.92
C VAL A 106 -8.63 3.04 19.74
N PHE A 107 -8.34 3.60 18.56
CA PHE A 107 -8.03 2.81 17.37
C PHE A 107 -6.79 1.94 17.56
N VAL A 108 -5.67 2.50 18.06
CA VAL A 108 -4.43 1.77 18.29
C VAL A 108 -4.63 0.65 19.31
N GLY A 109 -5.40 0.89 20.38
CA GLY A 109 -5.77 -0.15 21.35
C GLY A 109 -6.53 -1.31 20.71
N PHE A 110 -7.57 -1.00 19.92
CA PHE A 110 -8.34 -1.98 19.17
C PHE A 110 -7.49 -2.76 18.15
N TYR A 111 -6.61 -2.05 17.44
CA TYR A 111 -5.71 -2.59 16.44
C TYR A 111 -4.75 -3.62 17.04
N GLU A 112 -4.06 -3.27 18.13
CA GLU A 112 -3.11 -4.16 18.80
C GLU A 112 -3.78 -5.39 19.44
N GLU A 113 -5.00 -5.23 20.00
CA GLU A 113 -5.76 -6.36 20.55
C GLU A 113 -6.23 -7.35 19.48
N THR A 114 -6.63 -6.84 18.32
CA THR A 114 -7.26 -7.65 17.26
C THR A 114 -6.25 -8.26 16.28
N ARG A 115 -5.06 -7.67 16.16
CA ARG A 115 -4.02 -8.11 15.23
C ARG A 115 -3.55 -9.53 15.54
N SER A 116 -3.68 -10.40 14.55
CA SER A 116 -3.18 -11.78 14.62
C SER A 116 -1.78 -11.92 14.05
N SER A 117 -0.96 -12.81 14.62
CA SER A 117 0.37 -13.13 14.11
C SER A 117 0.30 -13.63 12.65
N GLY A 118 1.00 -12.96 11.73
CA GLY A 118 1.03 -13.32 10.31
C GLY A 118 0.04 -12.55 9.41
N MET A 119 -0.78 -11.66 9.99
CA MET A 119 -1.54 -10.68 9.23
C MET A 119 -0.60 -9.59 8.68
N ASN A 120 -0.70 -9.27 7.38
CA ASN A 120 0.06 -8.18 6.78
C ASN A 120 -0.65 -6.84 7.03
N THR A 121 -0.22 -6.12 8.05
CA THR A 121 -0.82 -4.84 8.47
C THR A 121 -0.01 -3.62 8.02
N THR A 122 0.95 -3.81 7.11
CA THR A 122 1.88 -2.74 6.70
C THR A 122 1.15 -1.49 6.19
N SER A 123 0.00 -1.64 5.51
CA SER A 123 -0.80 -0.49 5.05
C SER A 123 -1.41 0.29 6.21
N VAL A 124 -1.98 -0.41 7.21
CA VAL A 124 -2.55 0.19 8.42
C VAL A 124 -1.46 0.90 9.23
N ASP A 125 -0.30 0.28 9.38
CA ASP A 125 0.85 0.86 10.09
C ASP A 125 1.29 2.20 9.45
N LEU A 126 1.23 2.31 8.12
CA LEU A 126 1.55 3.56 7.42
C LEU A 126 0.50 4.66 7.66
N ILE A 127 -0.79 4.31 7.70
CA ILE A 127 -1.85 5.28 7.98
C ILE A 127 -1.75 5.79 9.43
N ILE A 128 -1.43 4.92 10.40
CA ILE A 128 -1.19 5.32 11.79
C ILE A 128 -0.07 6.38 11.87
N VAL A 129 1.06 6.12 11.19
CA VAL A 129 2.18 7.08 11.14
C VAL A 129 1.77 8.40 10.48
N GLU A 130 0.90 8.37 9.48
CA GLU A 130 0.36 9.57 8.86
C GLU A 130 -0.54 10.36 9.81
N ILE A 131 -1.43 9.70 10.56
CA ILE A 131 -2.28 10.35 11.58
C ILE A 131 -1.40 11.00 12.64
N GLU A 132 -0.42 10.29 13.19
CA GLU A 132 0.53 10.83 14.18
C GLU A 132 1.25 12.06 13.64
N LYS A 133 1.64 12.05 12.36
CA LYS A 133 2.26 13.19 11.71
C LYS A 133 1.30 14.38 11.59
N GLU A 134 0.06 14.17 11.18
CA GLU A 134 -0.93 15.26 11.08
C GLU A 134 -1.24 15.88 12.45
N ILE A 135 -1.29 15.06 13.52
CA ILE A 135 -1.44 15.53 14.91
C ILE A 135 -0.21 16.36 15.32
N ASN A 136 1.01 15.86 15.06
CA ASN A 136 2.25 16.57 15.40
C ASN A 136 2.43 17.90 14.63
N ASP A 137 1.92 17.95 13.40
CA ASP A 137 1.95 19.13 12.53
C ASP A 137 0.77 20.10 12.82
N GLU A 138 -0.03 19.87 13.87
CA GLU A 138 -1.18 20.68 14.28
C GLU A 138 -2.26 20.83 13.17
N ARG A 139 -2.42 19.78 12.35
CA ARG A 139 -3.44 19.66 11.29
C ARG A 139 -4.56 18.68 11.71
N TYR A 140 -5.14 18.93 12.88
CA TYR A 140 -6.10 18.03 13.54
C TYR A 140 -7.35 17.75 12.70
N GLU A 141 -7.76 18.70 11.87
CA GLU A 141 -8.89 18.55 10.94
C GLU A 141 -8.72 17.42 9.91
N LYS A 142 -7.48 16.96 9.67
CA LYS A 142 -7.19 15.84 8.79
C LYS A 142 -7.05 14.51 9.51
N ALA A 143 -6.90 14.52 10.83
CA ALA A 143 -6.71 13.29 11.60
C ALA A 143 -7.99 12.43 11.60
N ASP A 144 -9.16 13.05 11.78
CA ASP A 144 -10.47 12.38 11.83
C ASP A 144 -10.75 11.49 10.58
N PRO A 145 -10.69 12.00 9.34
CA PRO A 145 -10.91 11.16 8.17
C PRO A 145 -9.83 10.09 7.96
N LEU A 146 -8.58 10.34 8.37
CA LEU A 146 -7.52 9.34 8.30
C LEU A 146 -7.75 8.19 9.30
N ILE A 147 -8.31 8.48 10.48
CA ILE A 147 -8.69 7.47 11.46
C ILE A 147 -9.80 6.58 10.90
N GLU A 148 -10.82 7.17 10.25
CA GLU A 148 -11.86 6.39 9.55
C GLU A 148 -11.26 5.50 8.45
N GLU A 149 -10.34 6.04 7.63
CA GLU A 149 -9.62 5.27 6.62
C GLU A 149 -8.82 4.12 7.24
N ALA A 150 -8.19 4.34 8.39
CA ALA A 150 -7.45 3.30 9.11
C ALA A 150 -8.36 2.15 9.57
N TYR A 151 -9.56 2.45 10.06
CA TYR A 151 -10.58 1.44 10.41
C TYR A 151 -11.02 0.63 9.19
N GLU A 152 -11.30 1.30 8.06
CA GLU A 152 -11.69 0.65 6.82
C GLU A 152 -10.59 -0.26 6.27
N GLU A 153 -9.35 0.24 6.24
CA GLU A 153 -8.18 -0.51 5.78
C GLU A 153 -7.92 -1.73 6.67
N PHE A 154 -8.01 -1.57 7.99
CA PHE A 154 -7.84 -2.68 8.93
C PHE A 154 -8.92 -3.75 8.76
N SER A 155 -10.18 -3.33 8.59
CA SER A 155 -11.29 -4.25 8.28
C SER A 155 -11.03 -5.04 6.99
N ARG A 156 -10.55 -4.35 5.93
CA ARG A 156 -10.17 -5.01 4.66
C ARG A 156 -9.07 -6.03 4.86
N VAL A 157 -8.00 -5.68 5.56
CA VAL A 157 -6.87 -6.58 5.86
C VAL A 157 -7.35 -7.80 6.66
N GLN A 158 -8.24 -7.59 7.64
CA GLN A 158 -8.81 -8.66 8.46
C GLN A 158 -9.66 -9.61 7.61
N GLU A 159 -10.48 -9.09 6.71
CA GLU A 159 -11.27 -9.90 5.78
C GLU A 159 -10.39 -10.71 4.84
N GLU A 160 -9.35 -10.11 4.26
CA GLU A 160 -8.41 -10.80 3.37
C GLU A 160 -7.70 -11.93 4.10
N TYR A 161 -7.20 -11.68 5.30
CA TYR A 161 -6.59 -12.69 6.16
C TYR A 161 -7.58 -13.81 6.50
N GLY A 162 -8.82 -13.47 6.84
CA GLY A 162 -9.89 -14.43 7.11
C GLY A 162 -10.24 -15.30 5.90
N ARG A 163 -10.32 -14.70 4.70
CA ARG A 163 -10.54 -15.42 3.42
C ARG A 163 -9.38 -16.37 3.13
N LEU A 164 -8.14 -15.91 3.32
CA LEU A 164 -6.94 -16.69 3.10
C LEU A 164 -6.87 -17.90 4.04
N ASN A 165 -7.16 -17.69 5.33
CA ASN A 165 -7.21 -18.77 6.32
C ASN A 165 -8.32 -19.79 6.03
N LYS A 166 -9.51 -19.33 5.66
CA LYS A 166 -10.61 -20.23 5.23
C LYS A 166 -10.22 -21.01 3.98
N PHE A 167 -9.57 -20.36 3.01
CA PHE A 167 -9.08 -20.99 1.81
C PHE A 167 -8.02 -22.06 2.11
N TYR A 168 -7.04 -21.76 2.97
CA TYR A 168 -6.03 -22.73 3.39
C TYR A 168 -6.62 -23.89 4.19
N ALA A 169 -7.56 -23.63 5.09
CA ALA A 169 -8.24 -24.68 5.86
C ALA A 169 -9.07 -25.59 4.95
N ALA A 170 -9.81 -25.02 4.01
CA ALA A 170 -10.58 -25.79 3.03
C ALA A 170 -9.66 -26.61 2.12
N THR A 171 -8.61 -25.99 1.59
CA THR A 171 -7.64 -26.62 0.69
C THR A 171 -6.87 -27.72 1.40
N SER A 172 -6.35 -27.49 2.61
CA SER A 172 -5.63 -28.50 3.38
C SER A 172 -6.53 -29.69 3.73
N ARG A 173 -7.78 -29.44 4.13
CA ARG A 173 -8.77 -30.50 4.37
C ARG A 173 -9.05 -31.30 3.09
N SER A 174 -9.28 -30.64 1.96
CA SER A 174 -9.45 -31.32 0.67
C SER A 174 -8.22 -32.15 0.29
N PHE A 175 -7.01 -31.62 0.44
CA PHE A 175 -5.78 -32.36 0.17
C PHE A 175 -5.61 -33.57 1.10
N THR A 176 -5.89 -33.42 2.40
CA THR A 176 -5.79 -34.55 3.35
C THR A 176 -6.80 -35.65 3.02
N LEU A 177 -8.02 -35.30 2.61
CA LEU A 177 -9.02 -36.27 2.16
C LEU A 177 -8.58 -36.98 0.87
N LEU A 178 -8.10 -36.24 -0.13
CA LEU A 178 -7.59 -36.82 -1.38
C LEU A 178 -6.43 -37.78 -1.14
N LEU A 179 -5.50 -37.43 -0.25
CA LEU A 179 -4.38 -38.30 0.10
C LEU A 179 -4.82 -39.53 0.90
N LYS A 180 -5.81 -39.41 1.77
CA LYS A 180 -6.31 -40.53 2.58
C LYS A 180 -7.12 -41.52 1.75
N GLU A 181 -7.96 -41.03 0.84
CA GLU A 181 -8.85 -41.85 0.02
C GLU A 181 -8.17 -42.39 -1.24
N TYR A 182 -7.35 -41.55 -1.90
CA TYR A 182 -6.74 -41.87 -3.20
C TYR A 182 -5.20 -41.85 -3.16
N GLY A 183 -4.57 -41.97 -1.99
CA GLY A 183 -3.11 -41.89 -1.83
C GLY A 183 -2.32 -42.81 -2.77
N TYR A 184 -2.75 -44.07 -2.93
CA TYR A 184 -2.09 -45.02 -3.83
C TYR A 184 -2.26 -44.64 -5.32
N TYR A 185 -3.46 -44.20 -5.73
CA TYR A 185 -3.72 -43.78 -7.10
C TYR A 185 -2.97 -42.50 -7.44
N THR A 186 -3.01 -41.50 -6.58
CA THR A 186 -2.27 -40.23 -6.75
C THR A 186 -0.76 -40.46 -6.84
N LEU A 187 -0.20 -41.37 -6.02
CA LEU A 187 1.20 -41.75 -6.10
C LEU A 187 1.55 -42.44 -7.43
N SER A 188 0.71 -43.37 -7.90
CA SER A 188 0.97 -44.05 -9.19
C SER A 188 0.89 -43.08 -10.38
N VAL A 189 -0.07 -42.15 -10.39
CA VAL A 189 -0.15 -41.06 -11.39
C VAL A 189 1.07 -40.15 -11.32
N LEU A 190 1.53 -39.78 -10.13
CA LEU A 190 2.74 -38.97 -9.93
C LEU A 190 3.98 -39.67 -10.54
N VAL A 191 4.15 -40.97 -10.29
CA VAL A 191 5.25 -41.76 -10.87
C VAL A 191 5.17 -41.78 -12.39
N VAL A 192 3.99 -41.99 -12.98
CA VAL A 192 3.80 -41.96 -14.43
C VAL A 192 4.11 -40.57 -14.99
N LEU A 193 3.67 -39.49 -14.35
CA LEU A 193 3.99 -38.11 -14.75
C LEU A 193 5.48 -37.81 -14.66
N ILE A 194 6.19 -38.31 -13.64
CA ILE A 194 7.65 -38.20 -13.52
C ILE A 194 8.34 -38.96 -14.65
N LEU A 195 7.89 -40.17 -14.98
CA LEU A 195 8.44 -40.95 -16.10
C LEU A 195 8.21 -40.25 -17.45
N ILE A 196 7.02 -39.68 -17.67
CA ILE A 196 6.72 -38.85 -18.84
C ILE A 196 7.62 -37.62 -18.84
N TYR A 197 7.73 -36.89 -17.72
CA TYR A 197 8.61 -35.72 -17.62
C TYR A 197 10.06 -36.07 -17.96
N LEU A 198 10.59 -37.19 -17.45
CA LEU A 198 11.94 -37.66 -17.75
C LEU A 198 12.10 -38.02 -19.24
N ALA A 199 11.14 -38.75 -19.81
CA ALA A 199 11.14 -39.10 -21.24
C ALA A 199 11.07 -37.87 -22.16
N TYR A 200 10.31 -36.84 -21.75
CA TYR A 200 10.07 -35.63 -22.54
C TYR A 200 10.93 -34.43 -22.13
N ARG A 201 11.82 -34.56 -21.14
CA ARG A 201 12.61 -33.45 -20.56
C ARG A 201 13.32 -32.60 -21.61
N VAL A 202 13.92 -33.24 -22.62
CA VAL A 202 14.66 -32.55 -23.70
C VAL A 202 13.69 -31.77 -24.60
N ARG A 203 12.55 -32.37 -24.98
CA ARG A 203 11.53 -31.72 -25.80
C ARG A 203 10.90 -30.53 -25.06
N ILE A 204 10.62 -30.69 -23.77
CA ILE A 204 10.08 -29.61 -22.91
C ILE A 204 11.08 -28.46 -22.81
N LYS A 205 12.36 -28.72 -22.52
CA LYS A 205 13.40 -27.68 -22.50
C LYS A 205 13.49 -26.94 -23.83
N LYS A 206 13.45 -27.66 -24.95
CA LYS A 206 13.44 -27.07 -26.30
C LYS A 206 12.23 -26.17 -26.51
N LEU A 207 11.05 -26.62 -26.10
CA LEU A 207 9.80 -25.85 -26.20
C LEU A 207 9.88 -24.56 -25.39
N ILE A 208 10.35 -24.62 -24.13
CA ILE A 208 10.51 -23.45 -23.26
C ILE A 208 11.46 -22.42 -23.89
N VAL A 209 12.63 -22.85 -24.36
CA VAL A 209 13.62 -21.95 -24.99
C VAL A 209 13.05 -21.33 -26.27
N ARG A 210 12.38 -22.13 -27.12
CA ARG A 210 11.74 -21.65 -28.35
C ARG A 210 10.63 -20.63 -28.06
N HIS A 211 9.81 -20.89 -27.05
CA HIS A 211 8.75 -19.97 -26.64
C HIS A 211 9.34 -18.65 -26.11
N LYS A 212 10.42 -18.71 -25.31
CA LYS A 212 11.13 -17.52 -24.84
C LYS A 212 11.72 -16.70 -25.99
N ILE A 213 12.36 -17.35 -26.97
CA ILE A 213 12.86 -16.71 -28.19
C ILE A 213 11.71 -16.01 -28.93
N ASN A 214 10.59 -16.69 -29.11
CA ASN A 214 9.42 -16.12 -29.80
C ASN A 214 8.86 -14.91 -29.05
N ASN A 215 8.74 -14.99 -27.73
CA ASN A 215 8.27 -13.88 -26.90
C ASN A 215 9.20 -12.65 -26.99
N LEU A 216 10.52 -12.87 -26.95
CA LEU A 216 11.50 -11.81 -27.14
C LEU A 216 11.41 -11.17 -28.53
N ARG A 217 11.20 -11.96 -29.59
CA ARG A 217 10.99 -11.43 -30.96
C ARG A 217 9.71 -10.60 -31.06
N LEU A 218 8.61 -11.05 -30.45
CA LEU A 218 7.36 -10.29 -30.38
C LEU A 218 7.54 -8.98 -29.61
N ARG A 219 8.21 -9.02 -28.45
CA ARG A 219 8.54 -7.83 -27.67
C ARG A 219 9.41 -6.85 -28.44
N LYS A 220 10.44 -7.32 -29.14
CA LYS A 220 11.28 -6.50 -30.04
C LYS A 220 10.44 -5.83 -31.13
N LYS A 221 9.53 -6.58 -31.77
CA LYS A 221 8.63 -6.04 -32.80
C LYS A 221 7.72 -4.94 -32.23
N SER A 222 7.14 -5.16 -31.05
CA SER A 222 6.33 -4.16 -30.36
C SER A 222 7.14 -2.90 -30.01
N LEU A 223 8.35 -3.04 -29.47
CA LEU A 223 9.24 -1.92 -29.17
C LEU A 223 9.60 -1.11 -30.42
N LYS A 224 9.90 -1.76 -31.54
CA LYS A 224 10.16 -1.07 -32.82
C LYS A 224 8.94 -0.29 -33.32
N ALA A 225 7.74 -0.87 -33.19
CA ALA A 225 6.51 -0.16 -33.55
C ALA A 225 6.26 1.06 -32.66
N LEU A 226 6.58 0.97 -31.36
CA LEU A 226 6.52 2.10 -30.43
C LEU A 226 7.55 3.18 -30.80
N MET A 227 8.79 2.80 -31.14
CA MET A 227 9.81 3.74 -31.62
C MET A 227 9.34 4.49 -32.87
N GLU A 228 8.78 3.78 -33.86
CA GLU A 228 8.25 4.40 -35.08
C GLU A 228 7.09 5.36 -34.76
N LYS A 229 6.18 4.97 -33.86
CA LYS A 229 5.08 5.83 -33.40
C LYS A 229 5.61 7.10 -32.73
N THR A 230 6.56 6.96 -31.81
CA THR A 230 7.20 8.10 -31.12
C THR A 230 7.94 9.02 -32.10
N GLN A 231 8.60 8.47 -33.12
CA GLN A 231 9.21 9.27 -34.19
C GLN A 231 8.16 10.07 -34.98
N LYS A 232 7.03 9.44 -35.36
CA LYS A 232 5.93 10.14 -36.04
C LYS A 232 5.32 11.24 -35.15
N GLU A 233 5.14 10.97 -33.87
CA GLU A 233 4.60 11.95 -32.91
C GLU A 233 5.49 13.19 -32.75
N TYR A 234 6.81 13.01 -32.75
CA TYR A 234 7.76 14.12 -32.70
C TYR A 234 7.85 14.87 -34.04
N PHE A 235 8.23 14.18 -35.11
CA PHE A 235 8.59 14.84 -36.39
C PHE A 235 7.39 15.28 -37.23
N GLN A 236 6.25 14.57 -37.15
CA GLN A 236 5.08 14.88 -37.98
C GLN A 236 4.02 15.66 -37.21
N LYS A 237 3.80 15.31 -35.94
CA LYS A 237 2.71 15.91 -35.15
C LYS A 237 3.16 17.03 -34.22
N GLY A 238 4.42 17.04 -33.79
CA GLY A 238 4.90 17.97 -32.77
C GLY A 238 4.24 17.76 -31.40
N ASN A 239 3.70 16.57 -31.13
CA ASN A 239 2.92 16.29 -29.92
C ASN A 239 3.77 16.02 -28.66
N ILE A 240 5.08 15.86 -28.81
CA ILE A 240 5.99 15.52 -27.71
C ILE A 240 7.21 16.45 -27.73
N SER A 241 7.71 16.79 -26.55
CA SER A 241 8.92 17.60 -26.40
C SER A 241 10.15 16.85 -26.91
N GLU A 242 11.20 17.58 -27.30
CA GLU A 242 12.47 16.96 -27.73
C GLU A 242 13.10 16.11 -26.62
N ALA A 243 13.05 16.60 -25.37
CA ALA A 243 13.55 15.88 -24.21
C ALA A 243 12.83 14.53 -24.02
N ASP A 244 11.50 14.52 -24.12
CA ASP A 244 10.70 13.29 -24.03
C ASP A 244 10.99 12.33 -25.18
N TYR A 245 11.13 12.86 -26.39
CA TYR A 245 11.49 12.07 -27.57
C TYR A 245 12.84 11.38 -27.38
N GLN A 246 13.87 12.12 -26.96
CA GLN A 246 15.21 11.59 -26.73
C GLN A 246 15.21 10.53 -25.61
N LEU A 247 14.51 10.80 -24.51
CA LEU A 247 14.39 9.86 -23.38
C LEU A 247 13.72 8.55 -23.80
N ARG A 248 12.55 8.62 -24.45
CA ARG A 248 11.81 7.44 -24.93
C ARG A 248 12.62 6.66 -25.95
N SER A 249 13.23 7.34 -26.92
CA SER A 249 14.04 6.72 -27.96
C SER A 249 15.26 5.99 -27.37
N LYS A 250 15.95 6.61 -26.41
CA LYS A 250 17.08 6.00 -25.68
C LYS A 250 16.64 4.76 -24.90
N ASN A 251 15.51 4.83 -24.20
CA ASN A 251 14.98 3.69 -23.43
C ASN A 251 14.60 2.52 -24.35
N PHE A 252 13.89 2.78 -25.45
CA PHE A 252 13.54 1.73 -26.41
C PHE A 252 14.76 1.14 -27.10
N ALA A 253 15.74 1.95 -27.50
CA ALA A 253 16.99 1.48 -28.09
C ALA A 253 17.77 0.57 -27.12
N THR A 254 17.79 0.93 -25.84
CA THR A 254 18.42 0.11 -24.79
C THR A 254 17.73 -1.25 -24.65
N LEU A 255 16.39 -1.26 -24.53
CA LEU A 255 15.61 -2.50 -24.45
C LEU A 255 15.77 -3.39 -25.69
N VAL A 256 15.77 -2.80 -26.89
CA VAL A 256 15.99 -3.54 -28.15
C VAL A 256 17.40 -4.14 -28.17
N ARG A 257 18.42 -3.38 -27.75
CA ARG A 257 19.80 -3.86 -27.67
C ARG A 257 19.95 -5.03 -26.69
N ASP A 258 19.27 -4.98 -25.55
CA ASP A 258 19.33 -6.05 -24.55
C ASP A 258 18.65 -7.32 -25.08
N ILE A 259 17.49 -7.19 -25.74
CA ILE A 259 16.85 -8.32 -26.44
C ILE A 259 17.78 -8.89 -27.52
N ASP A 260 18.48 -8.05 -28.28
CA ASP A 260 19.41 -8.47 -29.33
C ASP A 260 20.65 -9.17 -28.80
N ARG A 261 21.05 -8.90 -27.55
CA ARG A 261 22.07 -9.66 -26.83
C ARG A 261 21.57 -11.00 -26.31
N GLU A 262 20.32 -11.06 -25.83
CA GLU A 262 19.74 -12.29 -25.27
C GLU A 262 19.39 -13.34 -26.33
N LEU A 263 18.87 -12.92 -27.48
CA LEU A 263 18.48 -13.82 -28.57
C LEU A 263 19.58 -14.79 -29.01
N PRO A 264 20.81 -14.36 -29.35
CA PRO A 264 21.87 -15.28 -29.76
C PRO A 264 22.25 -16.26 -28.64
N LEU A 265 22.22 -15.82 -27.37
CA LEU A 265 22.50 -16.71 -26.23
C LEU A 265 21.42 -17.80 -26.07
N LEU A 266 20.15 -17.48 -26.34
CA LEU A 266 19.07 -18.46 -26.31
C LEU A 266 19.08 -19.38 -27.53
N GLU A 267 19.47 -18.86 -28.71
CA GLU A 267 19.65 -19.66 -29.92
C GLU A 267 20.82 -20.63 -29.76
N GLU A 268 21.95 -20.20 -29.18
CA GLU A 268 23.06 -21.08 -28.82
C GLU A 268 22.63 -22.16 -27.81
N LYS A 269 21.86 -21.79 -26.77
CA LYS A 269 21.28 -22.75 -25.82
C LYS A 269 20.38 -23.76 -26.52
N LEU A 270 19.58 -23.34 -27.50
CA LEU A 270 18.73 -24.22 -28.29
C LEU A 270 19.56 -25.24 -29.09
N ILE A 271 20.65 -24.78 -29.73
CA ILE A 271 21.60 -25.65 -30.47
C ILE A 271 22.30 -26.63 -29.52
N LYS A 272 22.70 -26.19 -28.32
CA LYS A 272 23.31 -27.07 -27.30
C LYS A 272 22.35 -28.18 -26.86
N VAL A 273 21.06 -27.86 -26.69
CA VAL A 273 20.02 -28.86 -26.37
C VAL A 273 19.83 -29.85 -27.51
N ASP A 274 19.86 -29.39 -28.76
CA ASP A 274 19.72 -30.26 -29.95
C ASP A 274 20.93 -31.18 -30.14
N THR A 275 22.15 -30.67 -29.98
CA THR A 275 23.39 -31.44 -30.14
C THR A 275 23.59 -32.49 -29.04
N HIS A 276 23.19 -32.19 -27.79
CA HIS A 276 23.23 -33.17 -26.69
C HIS A 276 22.25 -34.31 -26.91
N GLY A 277 21.07 -34.05 -27.51
CA GLY A 277 20.14 -35.10 -27.92
C GLY A 277 20.73 -36.05 -28.96
N ILE A 278 21.48 -35.52 -29.93
CA ILE A 278 22.09 -36.29 -31.03
C ILE A 278 23.29 -37.13 -30.56
N LYS A 279 24.17 -36.57 -29.71
CA LYS A 279 25.33 -37.31 -29.19
C LYS A 279 24.92 -38.55 -28.40
N ASN A 280 23.89 -38.43 -27.56
CA ASN A 280 23.38 -39.57 -26.80
C ASN A 280 22.79 -40.66 -27.71
N GLY A 281 22.08 -40.27 -28.78
CA GLY A 281 21.53 -41.23 -29.75
C GLY A 281 22.60 -41.95 -30.58
N LYS A 282 23.69 -41.27 -30.95
CA LYS A 282 24.81 -41.87 -31.70
C LYS A 282 25.56 -42.90 -30.87
N ILE A 283 25.86 -42.57 -29.62
CA ILE A 283 26.49 -43.49 -28.66
C ILE A 283 25.62 -44.75 -28.50
N GLU A 284 24.31 -44.59 -28.34
CA GLU A 284 23.39 -45.73 -28.20
C GLU A 284 23.32 -46.62 -29.46
N ALA A 285 23.41 -46.03 -30.66
CA ALA A 285 23.44 -46.76 -31.93
C ALA A 285 24.75 -47.55 -32.12
N ASP A 286 25.89 -46.96 -31.74
CA ASP A 286 27.20 -47.61 -31.80
C ASP A 286 27.29 -48.79 -30.82
N PHE A 287 26.80 -48.63 -29.58
CA PHE A 287 26.68 -49.72 -28.60
C PHE A 287 25.81 -50.89 -29.13
N LYS A 288 24.62 -50.62 -29.70
CA LYS A 288 23.76 -51.66 -30.29
C LYS A 288 24.42 -52.39 -31.47
N LYS A 289 25.29 -51.71 -32.23
CA LYS A 289 26.03 -52.31 -33.35
C LYS A 289 27.11 -53.27 -32.85
N GLU A 290 27.79 -52.95 -31.75
CA GLU A 290 28.77 -53.85 -31.12
C GLU A 290 28.12 -55.09 -30.52
N GLU A 291 27.00 -54.96 -29.80
CA GLU A 291 26.26 -56.12 -29.25
C GLU A 291 25.81 -57.09 -30.35
N ARG A 292 25.33 -56.57 -31.49
CA ARG A 292 24.96 -57.40 -32.65
C ARG A 292 26.15 -58.13 -33.25
N LYS A 293 27.34 -57.51 -33.28
CA LYS A 293 28.58 -58.18 -33.71
C LYS A 293 28.99 -59.29 -32.75
N GLN A 294 28.89 -59.06 -31.44
CA GLN A 294 29.21 -60.07 -30.43
C GLN A 294 28.24 -61.27 -30.50
N LYS A 295 26.93 -61.04 -30.59
CA LYS A 295 25.92 -62.11 -30.77
C LYS A 295 26.17 -62.93 -32.04
N LYS A 296 26.54 -62.31 -33.16
CA LYS A 296 26.90 -63.04 -34.39
C LYS A 296 28.16 -63.91 -34.22
N LYS A 297 29.18 -63.43 -33.49
CA LYS A 297 30.39 -64.21 -33.19
C LYS A 297 30.09 -65.41 -32.29
N SER A 298 29.24 -65.26 -31.27
CA SER A 298 28.85 -66.38 -30.40
C SER A 298 28.03 -67.45 -31.13
N THR A 299 27.11 -67.05 -32.02
CA THR A 299 26.30 -68.02 -32.79
C THR A 299 27.13 -68.76 -33.83
N LYS A 300 28.13 -68.10 -34.46
CA LYS A 300 29.04 -68.76 -35.40
C LYS A 300 29.92 -69.81 -34.71
N ARG A 301 30.38 -69.53 -33.48
CA ARG A 301 31.13 -70.51 -32.65
C ARG A 301 30.30 -71.71 -32.21
N LYS A 302 28.99 -71.54 -31.98
CA LYS A 302 28.09 -72.67 -31.65
C LYS A 302 27.77 -73.58 -32.84
N ARG A 303 27.94 -73.12 -34.07
CA ARG A 303 27.72 -73.93 -35.30
C ARG A 303 28.99 -74.62 -35.81
N SER A 304 30.15 -74.29 -35.27
CA SER A 304 31.44 -74.92 -35.64
C SER A 304 31.91 -75.96 -34.62
N LYS A 305 31.05 -76.34 -33.69
CA LYS A 305 31.20 -77.47 -32.77
C LYS A 305 30.07 -78.43 -33.07
#